data_AF-A0A2E9JIG2-F1
#
_entry.id   AF-A0A2E9JIG2-F1
#
_cell.length_a   1.000
_cell.length_b   1.000
_cell.length_c   1.000
_cell.angle_alpha   90.00
_cell.angle_beta   90.00
_cell.angle_gamma   90.00
#
_symmetry.space_group_name_H-M   'P 1'
#
loop_
_entity.id
_entity.type
_entity.pdbx_description
1 polymer ?
#
loop_
_entity_poly.entity_id
_entity_poly.type
_entity_poly.pdbx_seq_one_letter_code
_entity_poly.pdbx_strand_id
1 'polypeptide(L)'
;MVAWILFPLVAIVIATFANSFPSVFPTGTTIYDPGKTWNGYTIHDAPEPHGGVLIDKNGNVVKQWKGINAVPGPARILPGGYVMGGDIPRRPNQEAIALL
;
A
#
# COMPACT_ATOMS: atom_id res chain seq x y z
N MET A 1 -8.35 -3.74 48.80
CA MET A 1 -8.30 -4.89 47.88
C MET A 1 -8.87 -4.59 46.49
N VAL A 2 -9.95 -3.82 46.35
CA VAL A 2 -10.60 -3.52 45.04
C VAL A 2 -9.75 -2.68 44.08
N ALA A 3 -8.96 -1.73 44.58
CA ALA A 3 -8.13 -0.85 43.74
C ALA A 3 -7.04 -1.58 42.94
N TRP A 4 -6.54 -2.71 43.44
CA TRP A 4 -5.50 -3.51 42.77
C TRP A 4 -6.03 -4.34 41.60
N ILE A 5 -7.35 -4.54 41.53
CA ILE A 5 -8.03 -5.28 40.45
C ILE A 5 -8.51 -4.31 39.36
N LEU A 6 -8.88 -3.08 39.72
CA LEU A 6 -9.31 -2.06 38.76
C LEU A 6 -8.17 -1.57 37.85
N PHE A 7 -6.95 -1.47 38.37
CA PHE A 7 -5.79 -1.00 37.61
C PHE A 7 -5.47 -1.86 36.37
N PRO A 8 -5.33 -3.20 36.46
CA PRO A 8 -5.10 -4.04 35.29
C PRO A 8 -6.30 -4.08 34.33
N LEU A 9 -7.53 -4.00 34.82
CA LEU A 9 -8.74 -3.94 33.98
C LEU A 9 -8.76 -2.68 33.11
N VAL A 10 -8.41 -1.52 33.68
CA VAL A 10 -8.30 -0.26 32.92
C VAL A 10 -7.20 -0.35 31.88
N ALA A 11 -6.05 -0.96 32.20
CA ALA A 11 -4.95 -1.14 31.24
C ALA A 11 -5.35 -2.04 30.05
N ILE A 12 -6.10 -3.11 30.30
CA ILE A 12 -6.61 -4.00 29.23
C ILE A 12 -7.56 -3.25 28.29
N VAL A 13 -8.48 -2.45 28.85
CA VAL A 13 -9.42 -1.66 28.05
C VAL A 13 -8.67 -0.64 27.19
N ILE A 14 -7.68 0.08 27.75
CA ILE A 14 -6.88 1.03 26.97
C ILE A 14 -6.11 0.33 25.84
N ALA A 15 -5.52 -0.83 26.11
CA ALA A 15 -4.80 -1.60 25.10
C ALA A 15 -5.70 -2.05 23.93
N THR A 16 -6.97 -2.37 24.18
CA THR A 16 -7.91 -2.76 23.09
C THR A 16 -8.27 -1.62 22.14
N PHE A 17 -8.14 -0.36 22.55
CA PHE A 17 -8.38 0.80 21.67
C PHE A 17 -7.12 1.34 20.99
N ALA A 18 -5.94 0.87 21.40
CA ALA A 18 -4.67 1.23 20.78
C ALA A 18 -4.50 0.50 19.44
N ASN A 19 -4.97 1.12 18.36
CA ASN A 19 -4.72 0.64 17.00
C ASN A 19 -3.33 1.08 16.54
N SER A 20 -2.42 0.14 16.29
CA SER A 20 -1.05 0.41 15.82
C SER A 20 -0.93 0.46 14.28
N PHE A 21 -2.05 0.35 13.56
CA PHE A 21 -2.04 0.31 12.10
C PHE A 21 -2.02 1.73 11.50
N PRO A 22 -1.20 2.00 10.48
CA PRO A 22 -1.17 3.30 9.83
C PRO A 22 -2.53 3.63 9.20
N SER A 23 -2.98 4.87 9.36
CA SER A 23 -4.20 5.39 8.70
C SER A 23 -3.90 6.03 7.34
N VAL A 24 -2.63 6.30 7.04
CA VAL A 24 -2.17 6.93 5.81
C VAL A 24 -1.21 5.98 5.11
N PHE A 25 -1.55 5.60 3.87
CA PHE A 25 -0.72 4.76 3.02
C PHE A 25 -0.13 5.64 1.92
N PRO A 26 1.18 5.95 1.97
CA PRO A 26 1.78 6.79 0.95
C PRO A 26 1.79 6.05 -0.39
N THR A 27 1.08 6.60 -1.38
CA THR A 27 1.02 6.09 -2.77
C THR A 27 1.88 6.92 -3.74
N GLY A 28 2.55 7.96 -3.23
CA GLY A 28 3.38 8.90 -3.99
C GLY A 28 4.79 9.04 -3.41
N THR A 29 5.49 10.09 -3.85
CA THR A 29 6.87 10.38 -3.41
C THR A 29 6.87 11.53 -2.41
N THR A 30 7.53 11.36 -1.26
CA THR A 30 7.62 12.40 -0.23
C THR A 30 8.63 13.50 -0.61
N ILE A 31 9.83 13.12 -1.07
CA ILE A 31 10.89 14.04 -1.51
C ILE A 31 11.58 13.41 -2.73
N TYR A 32 11.75 14.20 -3.79
CA TYR A 32 12.48 13.79 -4.99
C TYR A 32 13.62 14.78 -5.27
N ASP A 33 14.84 14.26 -5.31
CA ASP A 33 16.07 14.98 -5.66
C ASP A 33 16.74 14.27 -6.86
N PRO A 34 16.62 14.81 -8.09
CA PRO A 34 17.21 14.20 -9.28
C PRO A 34 18.74 14.10 -9.23
N GLY A 35 19.41 14.89 -8.40
CA GLY A 35 20.87 14.84 -8.22
C GLY A 35 21.34 13.68 -7.33
N LYS A 36 20.42 13.05 -6.60
CA LYS A 36 20.72 11.97 -5.64
C LYS A 36 19.95 10.68 -5.89
N THR A 37 19.14 10.63 -6.94
CA THR A 37 18.25 9.49 -7.21
C THR A 37 18.22 9.14 -8.70
N TRP A 38 17.85 7.90 -9.01
CA TRP A 38 17.61 7.50 -10.39
C TRP A 38 16.22 7.94 -10.84
N ASN A 39 16.18 8.56 -12.03
CA ASN A 39 14.94 8.95 -12.68
C ASN A 39 14.22 7.71 -13.23
N GLY A 40 12.89 7.78 -13.24
CA GLY A 40 12.07 6.72 -13.82
C GLY A 40 10.62 6.80 -13.36
N TYR A 41 9.88 5.75 -13.66
CA TYR A 41 8.48 5.63 -13.26
C TYR A 41 8.31 4.44 -12.33
N THR A 42 7.29 4.51 -11.47
CA THR A 42 6.91 3.40 -10.60
C THR A 42 5.49 2.99 -10.97
N ILE A 43 5.30 1.73 -11.38
CA ILE A 43 3.96 1.14 -11.49
C ILE A 43 3.66 0.39 -10.20
N HIS A 44 2.50 0.67 -9.61
CA HIS A 44 2.00 -0.07 -8.46
C HIS A 44 0.51 -0.32 -8.65
N ASP A 45 0.01 -1.37 -8.02
CA ASP A 45 -1.41 -1.66 -7.98
C ASP A 45 -2.02 -0.90 -6.80
N ALA A 46 -2.89 0.05 -7.11
CA ALA A 46 -3.57 0.91 -6.16
C ALA A 46 -4.88 0.25 -5.69
N PRO A 47 -5.33 0.54 -4.45
CA PRO A 47 -6.57 -0.04 -3.92
C PRO A 47 -7.76 0.12 -4.88
N GLU A 48 -8.71 -0.81 -4.81
CA GLU A 48 -9.91 -0.73 -5.65
C GLU A 48 -10.61 0.64 -5.51
N PRO A 49 -11.11 1.23 -6.61
CA PRO A 49 -11.22 0.68 -7.98
C PRO A 49 -10.07 1.08 -8.91
N HIS A 50 -8.89 1.41 -8.36
CA HIS A 50 -7.88 2.14 -9.13
C HIS A 50 -7.00 1.25 -10.02
N GLY A 51 -6.70 0.01 -9.61
CA GLY A 51 -5.85 -0.91 -10.37
C GLY A 51 -4.42 -0.38 -10.56
N GLY A 52 -3.78 -0.71 -11.67
CA GLY A 52 -2.41 -0.33 -11.99
C GLY A 52 -2.26 1.17 -12.22
N VAL A 53 -1.49 1.84 -11.37
CA VAL A 53 -1.18 3.28 -11.44
C VAL A 53 0.32 3.45 -11.69
N LEU A 54 0.65 4.18 -12.75
CA LEU A 54 2.00 4.63 -13.05
C LEU A 54 2.19 6.06 -12.54
N ILE A 55 3.20 6.25 -11.71
CA ILE A 55 3.60 7.55 -11.18
C ILE A 55 5.00 7.96 -11.65
N ASP A 56 5.21 9.26 -11.80
CA ASP A 56 6.56 9.84 -11.90
C ASP A 56 7.22 9.92 -10.50
N LYS A 57 8.48 10.36 -10.45
CA LYS A 57 9.19 10.54 -9.17
C LYS A 57 8.74 11.76 -8.37
N ASN A 58 7.97 12.68 -8.94
CA ASN A 58 7.31 13.73 -8.15
C ASN A 58 6.03 13.20 -7.47
N GLY A 59 5.62 11.97 -7.75
CA GLY A 59 4.38 11.39 -7.25
C GLY A 59 3.15 11.72 -8.10
N ASN A 60 3.31 12.36 -9.26
CA ASN A 60 2.21 12.64 -10.16
C ASN A 60 1.76 11.36 -10.87
N VAL A 61 0.44 11.17 -10.98
CA VAL A 61 -0.12 10.09 -11.80
C VAL A 61 0.09 10.41 -13.28
N VAL A 62 0.84 9.55 -13.95
CA VAL A 62 1.14 9.66 -15.38
C VAL A 62 0.12 8.86 -16.20
N LYS A 63 -0.26 7.68 -15.71
CA LYS A 63 -1.22 6.80 -16.37
C LYS A 63 -1.88 5.83 -15.39
N GLN A 64 -3.09 5.39 -15.71
CA GLN A 64 -3.86 4.44 -14.92
C GLN A 64 -4.52 3.39 -15.81
N TRP A 65 -4.54 2.15 -15.35
CA TRP A 65 -5.23 1.03 -15.98
C TRP A 65 -6.10 0.30 -14.95
N LYS A 66 -7.41 0.56 -15.00
CA LYS A 66 -8.39 -0.02 -14.05
C LYS A 66 -8.51 -1.55 -14.12
N GLY A 67 -8.17 -2.14 -15.27
CA GLY A 67 -8.26 -3.60 -15.51
C GLY A 67 -6.95 -4.34 -15.31
N ILE A 68 -5.88 -3.66 -14.90
CA ILE A 68 -4.58 -4.29 -14.60
C ILE A 68 -4.40 -4.27 -13.09
N ASN A 69 -4.17 -5.45 -12.51
CA ASN A 69 -3.99 -5.68 -11.08
C ASN A 69 -2.69 -6.47 -10.85
N ALA A 70 -2.29 -6.63 -9.58
CA ALA A 70 -1.07 -7.36 -9.21
C ALA A 70 -1.23 -8.88 -9.02
N VAL A 71 -2.42 -9.44 -9.28
CA VAL A 71 -2.71 -10.88 -9.09
C VAL A 71 -3.10 -11.50 -10.42
N PRO A 72 -2.43 -12.57 -10.91
CA PRO A 72 -1.46 -13.43 -10.18
C PRO A 72 -0.01 -12.94 -10.20
N GLY A 73 0.30 -11.83 -10.88
CA GLY A 73 1.66 -11.31 -10.97
C GLY A 73 1.71 -9.78 -11.00
N PRO A 74 2.86 -9.19 -10.62
CA PRO A 74 2.99 -7.74 -10.54
C PRO A 74 2.85 -7.11 -11.92
N ALA A 75 2.30 -5.90 -11.95
CA ALA A 75 2.28 -5.11 -13.16
C ALA A 75 3.71 -4.74 -13.60
N ARG A 76 3.98 -4.85 -14.89
CA ARG A 76 5.27 -4.53 -15.53
C ARG A 76 5.04 -3.62 -16.72
N ILE A 77 5.92 -2.63 -16.86
CA ILE A 77 6.02 -1.83 -18.07
C ILE A 77 7.01 -2.50 -19.02
N LEU A 78 6.58 -2.74 -20.25
CA LEU A 78 7.37 -3.36 -21.31
C LEU A 78 7.90 -2.27 -22.27
N PRO A 79 8.93 -2.59 -23.08
CA PRO A 79 9.44 -1.67 -24.10
C PRO A 79 8.33 -1.14 -25.01
N GLY A 80 8.39 0.16 -25.34
CA GLY A 80 7.33 0.82 -26.12
C GLY A 80 6.11 1.28 -25.30
N GLY A 81 6.13 1.12 -23.98
CA GLY A 81 5.08 1.62 -23.10
C GLY A 81 3.86 0.71 -22.96
N TYR A 82 3.98 -0.55 -23.37
CA TYR A 82 2.99 -1.58 -23.08
C TYR A 82 3.00 -1.93 -21.59
N VAL A 83 1.86 -2.40 -21.08
CA VAL A 83 1.72 -2.87 -19.71
C VAL A 83 1.27 -4.32 -19.71
N MET A 84 1.79 -5.11 -18.78
CA MET A 84 1.36 -6.47 -18.50
C MET A 84 1.13 -6.60 -17.01
N GLY A 85 0.05 -7.24 -16.60
CA GLY A 85 -0.23 -7.57 -15.20
C GLY A 85 -1.36 -8.58 -15.14
N GLY A 86 -1.77 -8.91 -13.93
CA GLY A 86 -2.94 -9.72 -13.73
C GLY A 86 -4.24 -8.92 -13.90
N ASP A 87 -5.37 -9.61 -13.84
CA ASP A 87 -6.71 -9.03 -13.94
C ASP A 87 -7.55 -9.29 -12.68
N ILE A 88 -7.04 -10.10 -11.74
CA ILE A 88 -7.73 -10.42 -10.51
C ILE A 88 -7.56 -9.27 -9.51
N PRO A 89 -8.66 -8.67 -9.02
CA PRO A 89 -8.58 -7.61 -8.04
C PRO A 89 -7.93 -8.08 -6.74
N ARG A 90 -7.20 -7.18 -6.07
CA ARG A 90 -6.60 -7.49 -4.78
C ARG A 90 -7.68 -7.66 -3.72
N ARG A 91 -7.53 -8.69 -2.89
CA ARG A 91 -8.32 -8.80 -1.67
C ARG A 91 -7.98 -7.62 -0.75
N PRO A 92 -8.97 -7.04 -0.04
CA PRO A 92 -8.76 -5.87 0.82
C PRO A 92 -7.77 -6.11 1.95
N ASN A 93 -7.58 -7.38 2.35
CA ASN A 93 -6.69 -7.79 3.42
C ASN A 93 -5.48 -8.48 2.79
N GLN A 94 -4.33 -7.80 2.74
CA GLN A 94 -3.07 -8.46 2.37
C GLN A 94 -2.58 -9.26 3.57
N GLU A 95 -3.12 -10.46 3.75
CA GLU A 95 -2.64 -11.36 4.81
C GLU A 95 -1.23 -11.82 4.45
N ALA A 96 -0.24 -11.33 5.20
CA ALA A 96 1.04 -11.99 5.22
C ALA A 96 0.79 -13.37 5.85
N ILE A 97 0.94 -14.43 5.05
CA ILE A 97 0.85 -15.83 5.53
C ILE A 97 1.91 -16.12 6.62
N ALA A 98 2.84 -15.19 6.86
CA ALA A 98 3.91 -15.27 7.86
C ALA A 98 3.45 -15.36 9.34
N LEU A 99 2.14 -15.37 9.62
CA LEU A 99 1.59 -15.50 10.98
C LEU A 99 0.72 -16.76 11.19
N LEU A 100 0.76 -17.73 10.27
CA LEU A 100 0.23 -19.09 10.47
C LEU A 100 1.39 -20.08 10.73
#